data_AF-A0A9C9EQM3-F1
#
_entry.id   AF-A0A9C9EQM3-F1
#
_cell.length_a   1.000
_cell.length_b   1.000
_cell.length_c   1.000
_cell.angle_alpha   90.00
_cell.angle_beta   90.00
_cell.angle_gamma   90.00
#
_symmetry.space_group_name_H-M   'P 1'
#
loop_
_entity.id
_entity.type
_entity.pdbx_description
1 polymer ?
#
loop_
_entity_poly.entity_id
_entity_poly.type
_entity_poly.pdbx_seq_one_letter_code
_entity_poly.pdbx_strand_id
1 'polypeptide(L)'
;MKRLIGSILLVLLFAMPAFAVHGKYTLERIENAYKEGEIDFDQYIAYKYFAALRTDLLPEEFKGEALAEAPLSGTGFIDMVYGYWDELKPETRVILAQYLPSIPPTS
;
A
#
# COMPACT_ATOMS: atom_id res chain seq x y z
N MET A 1 -52.98 -13.34 16.02
CA MET A 1 -52.77 -14.36 14.97
C MET A 1 -52.39 -13.66 13.66
N LYS A 2 -51.39 -14.20 12.94
CA LYS A 2 -50.92 -13.85 11.57
C LYS A 2 -50.22 -12.48 11.44
N ARG A 3 -48.88 -12.35 11.49
CA ARG A 3 -47.81 -12.74 10.52
C ARG A 3 -48.12 -12.34 9.07
N LEU A 4 -47.26 -11.50 8.48
CA LEU A 4 -46.63 -11.57 7.13
C LEU A 4 -45.93 -10.21 6.89
N ILE A 5 -44.61 -10.11 7.08
CA ILE A 5 -43.53 -10.39 6.10
C ILE A 5 -43.53 -9.35 4.97
N GLY A 6 -42.40 -8.65 4.85
CA GLY A 6 -42.15 -7.77 3.71
C GLY A 6 -41.05 -6.73 3.93
N SER A 7 -40.36 -6.71 5.07
CA SER A 7 -39.24 -5.79 5.26
C SER A 7 -37.96 -6.39 4.69
N ILE A 8 -37.68 -5.96 3.46
CA ILE A 8 -36.34 -5.60 2.99
C ILE A 8 -35.40 -6.81 3.01
N LEU A 9 -35.52 -7.62 1.96
CA LEU A 9 -34.38 -8.33 1.41
C LEU A 9 -33.40 -7.25 0.90
N LEU A 10 -32.64 -6.62 1.81
CA LEU A 10 -31.45 -5.88 1.45
C LEU A 10 -30.51 -6.94 0.92
N VAL A 11 -30.54 -7.14 -0.40
CA VAL A 11 -29.50 -7.85 -1.11
C VAL A 11 -28.24 -7.08 -0.80
N LEU A 12 -27.54 -7.52 0.26
CA LEU A 12 -26.14 -7.31 0.47
C LEU A 12 -25.48 -7.90 -0.78
N LEU A 13 -25.41 -7.08 -1.84
CA LEU A 13 -24.27 -7.08 -2.73
C LEU A 13 -23.07 -6.89 -1.81
N PHE A 14 -22.59 -7.99 -1.23
CA PHE A 14 -21.17 -8.18 -1.09
C PHE A 14 -20.67 -8.14 -2.54
N ALA A 15 -20.39 -6.94 -3.00
CA ALA A 15 -19.44 -6.71 -4.05
C ALA A 15 -18.20 -7.47 -3.58
N MET A 16 -18.05 -8.70 -4.06
CA MET A 16 -16.76 -9.35 -4.08
C MET A 16 -15.82 -8.29 -4.63
N PRO A 17 -14.77 -7.86 -3.91
CA PRO A 17 -13.80 -6.97 -4.49
C PRO A 17 -13.35 -7.70 -5.76
N ALA A 18 -13.74 -7.13 -6.90
CA ALA A 18 -13.19 -7.55 -8.17
C ALA A 18 -11.70 -7.53 -7.93
N PHE A 19 -11.03 -8.67 -8.07
CA PHE A 19 -9.57 -8.70 -8.04
C PHE A 19 -9.15 -7.70 -9.10
N ALA A 20 -8.85 -6.48 -8.67
CA ALA A 20 -8.41 -5.44 -9.56
C ALA A 20 -7.19 -6.04 -10.24
N VAL A 21 -7.11 -5.86 -11.56
CA VAL A 21 -5.97 -6.33 -12.32
C VAL A 21 -4.84 -5.38 -11.95
N HIS A 22 -4.26 -5.57 -10.76
CA HIS A 22 -3.11 -4.83 -10.31
C HIS A 22 -1.99 -5.18 -11.27
N GLY A 23 -1.33 -4.15 -11.81
CA GLY A 23 -0.39 -4.25 -12.93
C GLY A 23 0.67 -5.36 -12.79
N LYS A 24 1.38 -5.65 -13.88
CA LYS A 24 2.35 -6.77 -13.92
C LYS A 24 3.46 -6.61 -12.89
N TYR A 25 3.82 -5.36 -12.58
CA TYR A 25 4.97 -5.01 -11.75
C TYR A 25 4.57 -4.50 -10.37
N THR A 26 5.34 -4.87 -9.35
CA THR A 26 5.07 -4.56 -7.93
C THR A 26 4.72 -3.08 -7.66
N LEU A 27 5.51 -2.12 -8.18
CA LEU A 27 5.25 -0.69 -7.95
C LEU A 27 3.97 -0.20 -8.63
N GLU A 28 3.66 -0.72 -9.82
CA GLU A 28 2.44 -0.38 -10.55
C GLU A 28 1.20 -0.83 -9.77
N ARG A 29 1.27 -2.01 -9.14
CA ARG A 29 0.21 -2.52 -8.26
C ARG A 29 -0.08 -1.58 -7.10
N ILE A 30 0.98 -1.18 -6.39
CA ILE A 30 0.90 -0.30 -5.23
C ILE A 30 0.35 1.07 -5.65
N GLU A 31 0.81 1.61 -6.78
CA GLU A 31 0.34 2.90 -7.28
C GLU A 31 -1.13 2.86 -7.72
N ASN A 32 -1.57 1.80 -8.40
CA ASN A 32 -2.96 1.65 -8.80
C ASN A 32 -3.87 1.47 -7.58
N ALA A 33 -3.49 0.64 -6.61
CA ALA A 33 -4.28 0.45 -5.38
C ALA A 33 -4.45 1.76 -4.59
N TYR A 34 -3.42 2.61 -4.55
CA TYR A 34 -3.55 3.93 -3.93
C TYR A 34 -4.49 4.85 -4.72
N LYS A 35 -4.36 4.89 -6.06
CA LYS A 35 -5.24 5.70 -6.93
C LYS A 35 -6.71 5.26 -6.87
N GLU A 36 -6.95 3.98 -6.69
CA GLU A 36 -8.29 3.38 -6.56
C GLU A 36 -8.85 3.51 -5.14
N GLY A 37 -8.04 3.97 -4.17
CA GLY A 37 -8.44 4.16 -2.78
C GLY A 37 -8.52 2.85 -1.98
N GLU A 38 -7.90 1.78 -2.47
CA GLU A 38 -7.85 0.47 -1.79
C GLU A 38 -6.85 0.46 -0.62
N ILE A 39 -5.79 1.27 -0.72
CA ILE A 39 -4.81 1.50 0.34
C ILE A 39 -4.72 2.99 0.64
N ASP A 40 -4.44 3.33 1.90
CA ASP A 40 -4.26 4.72 2.31
C ASP A 40 -2.84 5.25 2.01
N PHE A 41 -2.61 6.54 2.27
CA PHE A 41 -1.34 7.20 2.00
C PHE A 41 -0.18 6.58 2.79
N ASP A 42 -0.38 6.27 4.06
CA ASP A 42 0.61 5.61 4.91
C ASP A 42 1.03 4.25 4.34
N GLN A 43 0.05 3.43 3.96
CA GLN A 43 0.27 2.14 3.31
C GLN A 43 0.99 2.31 1.98
N TYR A 44 0.60 3.29 1.17
CA TYR A 44 1.26 3.60 -0.09
C TYR A 44 2.76 3.91 0.09
N ILE A 45 3.12 4.78 1.03
CA ILE A 45 4.52 5.12 1.32
C ILE A 45 5.29 3.90 1.84
N ALA A 46 4.72 3.18 2.82
CA ALA A 46 5.37 2.01 3.40
C ALA A 46 5.58 0.88 2.38
N TYR A 47 4.57 0.60 1.54
CA TYR A 47 4.65 -0.46 0.54
C TYR A 47 5.65 -0.12 -0.56
N LYS A 48 5.78 1.15 -0.97
CA LYS A 48 6.83 1.56 -1.91
C LYS A 48 8.23 1.36 -1.32
N TYR A 49 8.42 1.67 -0.04
CA TYR A 49 9.67 1.40 0.65
C TYR A 49 9.97 -0.11 0.73
N PHE A 50 9.00 -0.93 1.14
CA PHE A 50 9.15 -2.39 1.21
C PHE A 50 9.41 -3.02 -0.16
N ALA A 51 8.71 -2.58 -1.21
CA ALA A 51 8.93 -3.05 -2.57
C ALA A 51 10.38 -2.83 -3.04
N ALA A 52 11.04 -1.77 -2.57
CA ALA A 52 12.42 -1.45 -2.94
C ALA A 52 13.47 -2.15 -2.09
N LEU A 53 13.24 -2.28 -0.78
CA LEU A 53 14.30 -2.63 0.19
C LEU A 53 13.99 -3.82 1.08
N ARG A 54 12.71 -4.20 1.23
CA ARG A 54 12.23 -5.23 2.17
C ARG A 54 11.00 -5.96 1.61
N THR A 55 11.18 -6.61 0.47
CA THR A 55 10.08 -7.29 -0.26
C THR A 55 9.47 -8.43 0.55
N ASP A 56 10.18 -8.95 1.55
CA ASP A 56 9.70 -9.90 2.55
C ASP A 56 8.50 -9.37 3.36
N LEU A 57 8.43 -8.05 3.57
CA LEU A 57 7.39 -7.39 4.36
C LEU A 57 6.21 -6.91 3.52
N LEU A 58 6.28 -7.02 2.19
CA LEU A 58 5.19 -6.61 1.32
C LEU A 58 4.04 -7.63 1.39
N PRO A 59 2.76 -7.20 1.43
CA PRO A 59 1.64 -8.13 1.33
C PRO A 59 1.65 -8.88 -0.01
N GLU A 60 1.16 -10.12 -0.01
CA GLU A 60 1.31 -11.05 -1.13
C GLU A 60 0.59 -10.56 -2.40
N GLU A 61 -0.53 -9.87 -2.25
CA GLU A 61 -1.31 -9.27 -3.34
C GLU A 61 -0.50 -8.22 -4.12
N PHE A 62 0.46 -7.56 -3.47
CA PHE A 62 1.32 -6.55 -4.08
C PHE A 62 2.63 -7.12 -4.63
N LYS A 63 2.99 -8.37 -4.32
CA LYS A 63 4.17 -9.02 -4.89
C LYS A 63 3.91 -9.38 -6.35
N GLY A 64 4.38 -8.52 -7.24
CA GLY A 64 4.36 -8.73 -8.68
C GLY A 64 5.73 -9.11 -9.22
N GLU A 65 5.92 -8.99 -10.54
CA GLU A 65 7.25 -9.10 -11.12
C GLU A 65 8.17 -7.98 -10.59
N ALA A 66 9.48 -8.25 -10.64
CA ALA A 66 10.52 -7.30 -10.26
C ALA A 66 10.36 -5.99 -11.05
N LEU A 67 10.69 -4.89 -10.38
CA LEU A 67 10.40 -3.51 -10.78
C LEU A 67 10.75 -3.26 -12.26
N ALA A 68 9.74 -3.00 -13.10
CA ALA A 68 9.96 -2.70 -14.52
C ALA A 68 10.91 -1.52 -14.72
N GLU A 69 10.73 -0.46 -13.94
CA GLU A 69 11.54 0.75 -13.95
C GLU A 69 11.51 1.38 -12.55
N ALA A 70 12.32 0.88 -11.61
CA ALA A 70 12.54 1.61 -10.36
C ALA A 70 13.49 2.78 -10.62
N PRO A 71 13.34 3.94 -9.95
CA PRO A 71 14.44 4.88 -9.84
C PRO A 71 15.67 4.12 -9.33
N LEU A 72 16.79 4.30 -10.03
CA LEU A 72 17.99 3.46 -10.06
C LEU A 72 18.76 3.31 -8.72
N SER A 73 18.19 3.69 -7.58
CA SER A 73 18.79 3.49 -6.28
C SER A 73 17.73 3.41 -5.17
N GLY A 74 17.91 2.48 -4.22
CA GLY A 74 17.10 2.42 -3.00
C GLY A 74 17.09 3.72 -2.19
N THR A 75 18.06 4.61 -2.44
CA THR A 75 18.13 5.96 -1.88
C THR A 75 16.90 6.80 -2.20
N GLY A 76 16.36 6.75 -3.43
CA GLY A 76 15.19 7.57 -3.79
C GLY A 76 13.92 7.20 -3.02
N PHE A 77 13.80 5.94 -2.58
CA PHE A 77 12.69 5.51 -1.73
C PHE A 77 12.88 5.92 -0.27
N ILE A 78 14.12 5.97 0.21
CA ILE A 78 14.45 6.49 1.54
C ILE A 78 14.16 8.00 1.58
N ASP A 79 14.57 8.74 0.57
CA ASP A 79 14.31 10.19 0.43
C ASP A 79 12.81 10.48 0.41
N MET A 80 12.04 9.67 -0.32
CA MET A 80 10.58 9.75 -0.32
C MET A 80 9.99 9.60 1.08
N VAL A 81 10.42 8.58 1.84
CA VAL A 81 9.90 8.36 3.19
C VAL A 81 10.25 9.54 4.12
N TYR A 82 11.48 10.05 4.05
CA TYR A 82 11.87 11.21 4.83
C TYR A 82 11.14 12.50 4.42
N GLY A 83 10.88 12.68 3.13
CA GLY A 83 10.14 13.84 2.60
C GLY A 83 8.69 13.90 3.10
N TYR A 84 8.07 12.74 3.34
CA TYR A 84 6.71 12.66 3.88
C TYR A 84 6.65 12.32 5.37
N TRP A 85 7.79 12.33 6.08
CA TRP A 85 7.88 11.78 7.44
C TRP A 85 6.84 12.37 8.40
N ASP A 86 6.66 13.69 8.39
CA ASP A 86 5.73 14.38 9.30
C ASP A 86 4.25 14.23 8.91
N GLU A 87 3.96 13.78 7.68
CA GLU A 87 2.60 13.50 7.20
C GLU A 87 2.15 12.07 7.56
N LEU A 88 3.09 11.19 7.91
CA LEU A 88 2.81 9.81 8.29
C LEU A 88 2.24 9.72 9.72
N LYS A 89 1.31 8.78 9.91
CA LYS A 89 0.81 8.42 11.23
C LYS A 89 1.96 7.96 12.13
N PRO A 90 1.90 8.24 13.44
CA PRO A 90 2.93 7.81 14.38
C PRO A 90 3.26 6.32 14.31
N GLU A 91 2.26 5.47 14.14
CA GLU A 91 2.43 4.01 14.07
C GLU A 91 3.23 3.59 12.83
N THR A 92 2.93 4.20 11.68
CA THR A 92 3.65 3.98 10.42
C THR A 92 5.11 4.40 10.54
N ARG A 93 5.37 5.56 11.17
CA ARG A 93 6.74 6.01 11.47
C ARG A 93 7.50 5.03 12.35
N VAL A 94 6.87 4.51 13.40
CA VAL A 94 7.49 3.51 14.29
C VAL A 94 7.87 2.23 13.53
N ILE A 95 7.03 1.79 12.58
CA ILE A 95 7.33 0.63 11.74
C ILE A 95 8.51 0.94 10.82
N LEU A 96 8.48 2.06 10.08
CA LEU A 96 9.51 2.41 9.11
C LEU A 96 10.86 2.72 9.78
N ALA A 97 10.85 3.32 10.98
CA ALA A 97 12.07 3.61 11.76
C ALA A 97 12.88 2.36 12.12
N GLN A 98 12.26 1.18 12.13
CA GLN A 98 12.98 -0.08 12.38
C GLN A 98 13.89 -0.49 11.22
N TYR A 99 13.68 0.10 10.04
CA TYR A 99 14.33 -0.31 8.80
C TYR A 99 15.07 0.84 8.11
N LEU A 100 14.69 2.09 8.39
CA LEU A 100 15.39 3.26 7.89
C LEU A 100 16.79 3.38 8.51
N PRO A 101 17.78 3.85 7.74
CA PRO A 101 19.07 4.22 8.29
C PRO A 101 18.90 5.37 9.29
N SER A 102 19.66 5.35 10.38
CA SER A 102 19.53 6.28 11.52
C SER A 102 19.79 7.76 11.18
N ILE A 103 20.39 8.02 10.02
CA ILE A 103 20.73 9.34 9.52
C ILE A 103 20.02 9.50 8.17
N PRO A 104 19.24 10.58 7.96
CA PRO A 104 18.70 10.85 6.64
C PRO A 104 19.86 11.00 5.65
N PRO A 105 19.76 10.42 4.45
CA PRO A 105 20.79 10.60 3.43
C PRO A 105 21.01 12.10 3.19
N THR A 106 22.25 12.55 3.37
CA THR A 106 22.64 13.91 3.01
C THR A 106 22.64 13.99 1.50
N SER A 107 21.79 14.87 0.96
CA SER A 107 21.72 15.22 -0.45
C SER A 107 23.07 15.67 -1.02
#